data_AF-A0A914KNE5-F1
#
_entry.id   AF-A0A914KNE5-F1
#
_cell.length_a   1.000
_cell.length_b   1.000
_cell.length_c   1.000
_cell.angle_alpha   90.00
_cell.angle_beta   90.00
_cell.angle_gamma   90.00
#
_symmetry.space_group_name_H-M   'P 1'
#
loop_
_entity.id
_entity.type
_entity.pdbx_description
1 polymer ?
#
loop_
_entity_poly.entity_id
_entity_poly.type
_entity_poly.pdbx_seq_one_letter_code
_entity_poly.pdbx_strand_id
1 'polypeptide(L)'
;MEYRKSEGKCKDFIHRFLRLIRSPVMTTLTILNFLFYLTAIIMFIIIIILVMVNVSRKAELKMLENQKADSACSVIWGEWGNCSAPCTDRHKDNYKLPTATRVIEKCYGSCGRNDGTCMNKSLRGYVDTVYCNLHSCQLPKE
;
A
#
# COMPACT_ATOMS: atom_id res chain seq x y z
N MET A 1 -39.53 -69.54 1.69
CA MET A 1 -40.58 -68.69 2.29
C MET A 1 -39.99 -67.78 3.40
N GLU A 2 -38.88 -67.07 3.16
CA GLU A 2 -38.23 -66.23 4.19
C GLU A 2 -38.45 -64.71 4.01
N TYR A 3 -38.93 -64.29 2.84
CA TYR A 3 -39.06 -62.86 2.51
C TYR A 3 -40.14 -62.12 3.33
N ARG A 4 -41.19 -62.79 3.82
CA ARG A 4 -42.23 -62.13 4.65
C ARG A 4 -41.78 -61.78 6.06
N LYS A 5 -40.67 -62.35 6.56
CA LYS A 5 -40.24 -62.16 7.96
C LYS A 5 -39.37 -60.91 8.14
N SER A 6 -38.78 -60.35 7.07
CA SER A 6 -37.98 -59.11 7.15
C SER A 6 -38.83 -57.83 7.13
N GLU A 7 -39.99 -57.86 6.44
CA GLU A 7 -40.88 -56.69 6.36
C GLU A 7 -41.47 -56.28 7.71
N GLY A 8 -41.80 -57.26 8.57
CA GLY A 8 -42.28 -57.00 9.93
C GLY A 8 -41.24 -56.34 10.83
N LYS A 9 -39.98 -56.78 10.75
CA LYS A 9 -38.87 -56.20 11.54
C LYS A 9 -38.56 -54.77 11.15
N CYS A 10 -38.64 -54.44 9.85
CA CYS A 10 -38.42 -53.07 9.36
C CYS A 10 -39.54 -52.13 9.81
N LYS A 11 -40.81 -52.57 9.70
CA LYS A 11 -41.97 -51.82 10.21
C LYS A 11 -41.88 -51.59 11.72
N ASP A 12 -41.54 -52.61 12.50
CA ASP A 12 -41.42 -52.49 13.95
C ASP A 12 -40.27 -51.55 14.36
N PHE A 13 -39.15 -51.59 13.63
CA PHE A 13 -38.02 -50.70 13.86
C PHE A 13 -38.38 -49.25 13.54
N ILE A 14 -39.01 -48.99 12.40
CA ILE A 14 -39.49 -47.65 12.00
C ILE A 14 -40.54 -47.13 12.99
N HIS A 15 -41.45 -47.98 13.44
CA HIS A 15 -42.49 -47.60 14.40
C HIS A 15 -41.92 -47.29 15.79
N ARG A 16 -40.86 -48.00 16.22
CA ARG A 16 -40.09 -47.67 17.43
C ARG A 16 -39.32 -46.36 17.28
N PHE A 17 -38.67 -46.15 16.13
CA PHE A 17 -37.95 -44.90 15.82
C PHE A 17 -38.87 -43.69 15.80
N LEU A 18 -40.02 -43.80 15.13
CA LEU A 18 -41.06 -42.75 15.11
C LEU A 18 -41.60 -42.46 16.51
N ARG A 19 -41.75 -43.48 17.36
CA ARG A 19 -42.18 -43.29 18.76
C ARG A 19 -41.10 -42.60 19.59
N LEU A 20 -39.82 -42.85 19.31
CA LEU A 20 -38.68 -42.18 19.93
C LEU A 20 -38.60 -40.70 19.52
N ILE A 21 -38.77 -40.42 18.23
CA ILE A 21 -38.79 -39.06 17.66
C ILE A 21 -39.98 -38.26 18.21
N ARG A 22 -41.10 -38.92 18.52
CA ARG A 22 -42.29 -38.30 19.10
C ARG A 22 -42.18 -38.03 20.61
N SER A 23 -41.07 -38.40 21.25
CA SER A 23 -40.86 -38.06 22.66
C SER A 23 -40.61 -36.55 22.81
N PRO A 24 -41.20 -35.88 23.83
CA PRO A 24 -41.03 -34.43 24.02
C PRO A 24 -39.58 -34.01 24.23
N VAL A 25 -38.73 -34.94 24.70
CA VAL A 25 -37.29 -34.76 24.90
C VAL A 25 -36.55 -34.65 23.56
N MET A 26 -36.86 -35.51 22.58
CA MET A 26 -36.27 -35.42 21.23
C MET A 26 -36.67 -34.13 20.52
N THR A 27 -37.92 -33.69 20.69
CA THR A 27 -38.40 -32.43 20.11
C THR A 27 -37.68 -31.22 20.70
N THR A 28 -37.48 -31.17 22.02
CA THR A 28 -36.75 -30.09 22.69
C THR A 28 -35.27 -30.06 22.29
N LEU A 29 -34.62 -31.23 22.20
CA LEU A 29 -33.25 -31.32 21.67
C LEU A 29 -33.15 -30.84 20.23
N THR A 30 -34.12 -31.19 19.37
CA THR A 30 -34.14 -30.76 17.97
C THR A 30 -34.30 -29.25 17.84
N ILE A 31 -35.19 -28.64 18.64
CA ILE A 31 -35.38 -27.18 18.68
C ILE A 31 -34.11 -26.47 19.18
N LEU A 32 -33.49 -26.97 20.26
CA LEU A 32 -32.23 -26.42 20.76
C LEU A 32 -31.12 -26.51 19.71
N ASN A 33 -31.00 -27.66 19.04
CA ASN A 33 -29.99 -27.86 18.01
C ASN A 33 -30.22 -26.94 16.80
N PHE A 34 -31.48 -26.70 16.44
CA PHE A 34 -31.84 -25.72 15.42
C PHE A 34 -31.47 -24.28 15.82
N LEU A 35 -31.70 -23.89 17.08
CA LEU A 35 -31.29 -22.57 17.59
C LEU A 35 -29.75 -22.43 17.62
N PHE A 36 -29.03 -23.48 17.99
CA PHE A 36 -27.56 -23.50 17.89
C PHE A 36 -27.09 -23.37 16.45
N TYR A 37 -27.77 -24.00 15.50
CA TYR A 37 -27.46 -23.86 14.08
C TYR A 37 -27.69 -22.44 13.57
N LEU A 38 -28.80 -21.81 13.95
CA LEU A 38 -29.10 -20.41 13.61
C LEU A 38 -28.05 -19.45 14.17
N THR A 39 -27.70 -19.60 15.44
CA THR A 39 -26.67 -18.76 16.07
C THR A 39 -25.29 -18.98 15.42
N ALA A 40 -24.94 -20.21 15.06
CA ALA A 40 -23.71 -20.51 14.33
C ALA A 40 -23.68 -19.83 12.94
N ILE A 41 -24.80 -19.84 12.20
CA ILE A 41 -24.92 -19.15 10.91
C ILE A 41 -24.73 -17.65 11.09
N ILE A 42 -25.40 -17.04 12.07
CA ILE A 42 -25.29 -15.60 12.33
C ILE A 42 -23.84 -15.23 12.66
N MET A 43 -23.19 -16.00 13.54
CA MET A 43 -21.79 -15.81 13.90
C MET A 43 -20.87 -15.94 12.68
N PHE A 44 -21.12 -16.93 11.81
CA PHE A 44 -20.37 -17.12 10.59
C PHE A 44 -20.49 -15.91 9.64
N ILE A 45 -21.69 -15.38 9.46
CA ILE A 45 -21.94 -14.17 8.65
C ILE A 45 -21.17 -12.96 9.25
N ILE A 46 -21.23 -12.77 10.56
CA ILE A 46 -20.50 -11.68 11.24
C ILE A 46 -18.99 -11.79 11.00
N ILE A 47 -18.43 -12.99 11.13
CA ILE A 47 -17.00 -13.24 10.89
C ILE A 47 -16.63 -12.90 9.44
N ILE A 48 -17.43 -13.31 8.46
CA ILE A 48 -17.20 -12.99 7.05
C ILE A 48 -17.18 -11.47 6.84
N ILE A 49 -18.16 -10.75 7.38
CA ILE A 49 -18.22 -9.28 7.27
C ILE A 49 -16.96 -8.64 7.88
N LEU A 50 -16.56 -9.07 9.08
CA LEU A 50 -15.36 -8.57 9.75
C LEU A 50 -14.10 -8.84 8.93
N VAL A 51 -13.96 -10.03 8.35
CA VAL A 51 -12.83 -10.38 7.47
C VAL A 51 -12.81 -9.47 6.25
N MET A 52 -13.95 -9.29 5.57
CA MET A 52 -14.06 -8.41 4.40
C MET A 52 -13.67 -6.97 4.75
N VAL A 53 -14.17 -6.41 5.85
CA VAL A 53 -13.81 -5.07 6.31
C VAL A 53 -12.31 -4.96 6.60
N ASN A 54 -11.73 -5.95 7.27
CA ASN A 54 -10.30 -5.95 7.57
C ASN A 54 -9.43 -6.04 6.30
N VAL A 55 -9.85 -6.84 5.31
CA VAL A 55 -9.17 -6.94 4.01
C VAL A 55 -9.25 -5.60 3.27
N SER A 56 -10.43 -4.97 3.22
CA SER A 56 -10.62 -3.66 2.59
C SER A 56 -9.76 -2.59 3.27
N ARG A 57 -9.75 -2.53 4.60
CA ARG A 57 -8.90 -1.59 5.34
C ARG A 57 -7.42 -1.81 5.10
N LYS A 58 -6.97 -3.08 5.04
CA LYS A 58 -5.58 -3.39 4.69
C LYS A 58 -5.24 -3.00 3.25
N ALA A 59 -6.19 -3.12 2.33
CA ALA A 59 -6.01 -2.67 0.95
C ALA A 59 -5.91 -1.14 0.86
N GLU A 60 -6.80 -0.41 1.55
CA GLU A 60 -6.75 1.05 1.66
C GLU A 60 -5.42 1.52 2.26
N LEU A 61 -4.97 0.90 3.35
CA LEU A 61 -3.69 1.23 3.99
C LEU A 61 -2.51 0.98 3.04
N LYS A 62 -2.50 -0.12 2.29
CA LYS A 62 -1.46 -0.37 1.28
C LYS A 62 -1.48 0.67 0.16
N MET A 63 -2.66 1.10 -0.28
CA MET A 63 -2.78 2.16 -1.28
C MET A 63 -2.26 3.49 -0.74
N LEU A 64 -2.62 3.86 0.49
CA LEU A 64 -2.12 5.07 1.15
C LEU A 64 -0.63 5.00 1.43
N GLU A 65 -0.09 3.84 1.78
CA GLU A 65 1.35 3.63 1.96
C GLU A 65 2.10 3.77 0.64
N ASN A 66 1.57 3.21 -0.45
CA ASN A 66 2.11 3.41 -1.79
C ASN A 66 2.05 4.89 -2.22
N GLN A 67 0.97 5.60 -1.94
CA GLN A 67 0.86 7.04 -2.22
C GLN A 67 1.77 7.88 -1.31
N LYS A 68 2.02 7.44 -0.07
CA LYS A 68 2.98 8.09 0.82
C LYS A 68 4.42 7.84 0.38
N ALA A 69 4.70 6.74 -0.31
CA ALA A 69 5.99 6.58 -1.00
C ALA A 69 6.20 7.69 -2.05
N ASP A 70 5.13 8.24 -2.62
CA ASP A 70 5.19 9.40 -3.53
C ASP A 70 5.14 10.75 -2.78
N SER A 71 5.25 10.77 -1.44
CA SER A 71 5.30 12.02 -0.68
C SER A 71 6.58 12.81 -1.00
N ALA A 72 6.42 14.11 -1.24
CA ALA A 72 7.46 15.03 -1.67
C ALA A 72 8.71 14.95 -0.77
N CYS A 73 9.90 14.68 -1.34
CA CYS A 73 11.15 14.91 -0.59
C CYS A 73 11.38 16.41 -0.51
N SER A 74 11.72 16.87 0.69
CA SER A 74 12.17 18.25 0.89
C SER A 74 13.70 18.25 0.84
N VAL A 75 14.25 18.91 -0.18
CA VAL A 75 15.69 19.11 -0.36
C VAL A 75 16.11 20.47 0.18
N ILE A 76 17.21 20.51 0.92
CA ILE A 76 17.94 21.73 1.25
C ILE A 76 19.16 21.78 0.33
N TRP A 77 19.17 22.79 -0.53
CA TRP A 77 20.30 23.14 -1.37
C TRP A 77 21.36 23.87 -0.57
N GLY A 78 22.62 23.56 -0.83
CA GLY A 78 23.73 24.34 -0.33
C GLY A 78 23.87 25.68 -1.05
N GLU A 79 24.85 26.44 -0.60
CA GLU A 79 25.17 27.74 -1.19
C GLU A 79 25.62 27.63 -2.65
N TRP A 80 25.40 28.69 -3.41
CA TRP A 80 25.90 28.79 -4.77
C TRP A 80 27.42 28.93 -4.76
N GLY A 81 28.08 28.10 -5.56
CA GLY A 81 29.50 28.25 -5.86
C GLY A 81 29.77 29.52 -6.67
N ASN A 82 31.05 29.90 -6.73
CA ASN A 82 31.49 31.03 -7.52
C ASN A 82 31.15 30.84 -9.01
N CYS A 83 30.79 31.93 -9.67
CA CYS A 83 30.62 31.94 -11.11
C CYS A 83 31.89 31.52 -11.83
N SER A 84 31.73 30.74 -12.89
CA SER A 84 32.84 30.29 -13.74
C SER A 84 33.63 31.44 -14.38
N ALA A 85 33.02 32.61 -14.52
CA ALA A 85 33.67 33.83 -14.99
C ALA A 85 33.03 35.09 -14.38
N PRO A 86 33.79 36.19 -14.22
CA PRO A 86 33.29 37.43 -13.64
C PRO A 86 32.35 38.21 -14.59
N CYS A 87 32.44 37.97 -15.89
CA CYS A 87 31.66 38.62 -16.93
C CYS A 87 31.49 37.69 -18.13
N THR A 88 30.56 38.03 -19.02
CA THR A 88 30.25 37.29 -20.24
C THR A 88 31.15 37.77 -21.39
N ASP A 89 31.98 36.88 -21.93
CA ASP A 89 32.79 37.17 -23.11
C ASP A 89 32.01 36.84 -24.39
N ARG A 90 31.42 37.88 -24.99
CA ARG A 90 30.63 37.78 -26.24
C ARG A 90 31.49 37.67 -27.51
N HIS A 91 32.79 37.96 -27.41
CA HIS A 91 33.68 38.06 -28.57
C HIS A 91 34.53 36.79 -28.80
N LYS A 92 34.46 35.82 -27.89
CA LYS A 92 35.15 34.54 -27.99
C LYS A 92 34.45 33.60 -28.98
N ASP A 93 35.23 32.86 -29.78
CA ASP A 93 34.75 31.88 -30.77
C ASP A 93 33.84 30.77 -30.19
N ASN A 94 33.84 30.60 -28.86
CA ASN A 94 33.00 29.66 -28.12
C ASN A 94 32.24 30.40 -27.01
N TYR A 95 31.30 31.26 -27.40
CA TYR A 95 30.41 31.97 -26.48
C TYR A 95 29.74 30.99 -25.51
N LYS A 96 30.04 31.14 -24.21
CA LYS A 96 29.39 30.40 -23.13
C LYS A 96 29.07 31.38 -22.00
N LEU A 97 27.82 31.34 -21.55
CA LEU A 97 27.40 32.11 -20.39
C LEU A 97 28.13 31.60 -19.14
N PRO A 98 28.60 32.49 -18.26
CA PRO A 98 29.13 32.08 -16.98
C PRO A 98 28.05 31.34 -16.19
N THR A 99 28.45 30.28 -15.50
CA THR A 99 27.54 29.46 -14.70
C THR A 99 28.03 29.32 -13.27
N ALA A 100 27.09 29.27 -12.35
CA ALA A 100 27.31 28.90 -10.96
C ALA A 100 26.60 27.57 -10.70
N THR A 101 27.17 26.76 -9.82
CA THR A 101 26.62 25.46 -9.46
C THR A 101 26.40 25.36 -7.96
N ARG A 102 25.39 24.60 -7.55
CA ARG A 102 25.17 24.23 -6.14
C ARG A 102 24.80 22.77 -6.04
N VAL A 103 25.03 22.21 -4.86
CA VAL A 103 24.76 20.79 -4.56
C VAL A 103 23.77 20.69 -3.41
N ILE A 104 23.06 19.57 -3.34
CA ILE A 104 22.14 19.30 -2.22
C ILE A 104 22.96 19.01 -0.96
N GLU A 105 22.67 19.72 0.12
CA GLU A 105 23.30 19.51 1.43
C GLU A 105 22.54 18.49 2.27
N LYS A 106 21.21 18.56 2.26
CA LYS A 106 20.34 17.67 3.05
C LYS A 106 19.09 17.33 2.24
N CYS A 107 18.56 16.11 2.37
CA CYS A 107 17.15 15.86 2.05
C CYS A 107 16.48 15.23 3.25
N TYR A 108 15.19 15.51 3.36
CA TYR A 108 14.30 14.93 4.34
C TYR A 108 13.15 14.23 3.64
N GLY A 109 12.96 12.97 4.00
CA GLY A 109 11.89 12.12 3.46
C GLY A 109 12.41 10.98 2.59
N SER A 110 11.49 10.09 2.24
CA SER A 110 11.72 9.03 1.26
C SER A 110 11.24 9.57 -0.08
N CYS A 111 12.15 9.99 -0.96
CA CYS A 111 11.82 10.09 -2.39
C CYS A 111 11.30 8.72 -2.84
N GLY A 112 10.25 8.69 -3.64
CA GLY A 112 9.60 7.45 -4.06
C GLY A 112 10.53 6.40 -4.67
N ARG A 113 9.97 5.20 -4.80
CA ARG A 113 10.66 3.94 -5.15
C ARG A 113 11.50 3.98 -6.43
N ASN A 114 11.28 4.96 -7.31
CA ASN A 114 11.92 5.06 -8.63
C ASN A 114 12.93 6.20 -8.74
N ASP A 115 12.95 7.15 -7.81
CA ASP A 115 13.93 8.24 -7.77
C ASP A 115 14.72 8.15 -6.47
N GLY A 116 15.68 7.24 -6.48
CA GLY A 116 16.82 7.23 -5.59
C GLY A 116 16.54 6.89 -4.13
N THR A 117 15.44 7.24 -3.48
CA THR A 117 15.48 7.56 -2.02
C THR A 117 16.59 8.59 -1.76
N CYS A 118 16.41 9.52 -0.83
CA CYS A 118 17.58 10.24 -0.29
C CYS A 118 18.43 9.35 0.62
N MET A 119 18.55 8.06 0.27
CA MET A 119 19.43 7.10 0.89
C MET A 119 20.83 7.32 0.35
N ASN A 120 21.58 8.17 1.06
CA ASN A 120 22.89 7.86 1.61
C ASN A 120 23.99 7.27 0.70
N LYS A 121 23.81 7.25 -0.61
CA LYS A 121 24.82 6.78 -1.57
C LYS A 121 24.95 7.83 -2.65
N SER A 122 25.78 8.82 -2.32
CA SER A 122 26.18 9.95 -3.16
C SER A 122 25.05 10.91 -3.54
N LEU A 123 24.84 11.92 -2.68
CA LEU A 123 24.35 13.25 -3.10
C LEU A 123 25.21 13.88 -4.22
N ARG A 124 26.34 13.26 -4.61
CA ARG A 124 27.29 13.65 -5.65
C ARG A 124 26.75 13.67 -7.10
N GLY A 125 25.45 13.49 -7.32
CA GLY A 125 24.84 13.50 -8.66
C GLY A 125 23.89 14.66 -8.94
N TYR A 126 23.39 15.34 -7.90
CA TYR A 126 22.37 16.39 -8.06
C TYR A 126 23.03 17.76 -8.01
N VAL A 127 23.49 18.21 -9.17
CA VAL A 127 24.08 19.54 -9.36
C VAL A 127 23.05 20.42 -10.05
N ASP A 128 22.66 21.50 -9.39
CA ASP A 128 21.85 22.55 -10.00
C ASP A 128 22.80 23.60 -10.60
N THR A 129 22.51 24.05 -11.81
CA THR A 129 23.36 24.97 -12.57
C THR A 129 22.52 26.16 -13.04
N VAL A 130 22.99 27.37 -12.73
CA VAL A 130 22.33 28.62 -13.12
C VAL A 130 23.31 29.53 -13.86
N TYR A 131 22.80 30.35 -14.77
CA TYR A 131 23.60 31.40 -15.39
C TYR A 131 23.82 32.56 -14.44
N CYS A 132 25.00 33.15 -14.49
CA CYS A 132 25.36 34.30 -13.67
C CYS A 132 26.28 35.25 -14.45
N ASN A 133 26.53 36.45 -13.90
CA ASN A 133 27.41 37.46 -14.51
C ASN A 133 27.14 37.73 -16.00
N LEU A 134 25.86 37.97 -16.32
CA LEU A 134 25.36 38.17 -17.69
C LEU A 134 25.84 39.46 -18.37
N HIS A 135 26.56 40.32 -17.65
CA HIS A 135 27.11 41.55 -18.20
C HIS A 135 28.32 41.26 -19.08
N SER A 136 28.49 42.00 -20.18
CA SER A 136 29.63 41.82 -21.08
C SER A 136 30.93 42.22 -20.41
N CYS A 137 32.02 41.50 -20.68
CA CYS A 137 33.36 41.93 -20.31
C CYS A 137 33.73 43.24 -21.00
N GLN A 138 34.32 44.18 -20.27
CA GLN A 138 34.88 45.38 -20.88
C GLN A 138 36.09 44.97 -21.72
N LEU A 139 36.15 45.44 -22.96
CA LEU A 139 37.36 45.32 -23.78
C LEU A 139 38.47 46.14 -23.10
N PRO A 140 39.72 45.63 -23.04
CA PRO A 140 40.84 46.42 -22.55
C PRO A 140 40.89 47.72 -23.36
N LYS A 141 40.93 48.86 -22.66
CA LYS A 141 41.20 50.15 -23.29
C LYS A 141 42.65 50.13 -23.76
N GLU A 142 42.86 50.03 -25.06
CA GLU A 142 44.14 50.43 -25.69
C GLU A 142 44.42 51.91 -25.45
#